data_AF-A0A6J3IGB3-F1
#
_entry.id   AF-A0A6J3IGB3-F1
#
_cell.length_a   1.000
_cell.length_b   1.000
_cell.length_c   1.000
_cell.angle_alpha   90.00
_cell.angle_beta   90.00
_cell.angle_gamma   90.00
#
_symmetry.space_group_name_H-M   'P 1'
#
loop_
_entity.id
_entity.type
_entity.pdbx_description
1 polymer ?
#
loop_
_entity_poly.entity_id
_entity_poly.type
_entity_poly.pdbx_seq_one_letter_code
_entity_poly.pdbx_strand_id
1 'polypeptide(L)'
;MRYRMYETANEGLKIEVLYGDEHVAQSPYILKGPVYHEYCECPENPQAWQKTLSCPTKEPQITKDFASFPSINLQQMLNEVPKRFGDERGAVVHYTIVNNHIYRRSLGKYTDFKMFSDEILLSLTRKVLLPDLEFYVNLGDWPLEHRKVNGTPSPIPIISWCGSLDSRDIVLPTYDITHSTLEAMRGVTNDLLSIQGNTGPSWINKTERAFFRGRDSREERLQLVQLSKKNPQLLDAGITGYFFFQEKEKELGKAKLMGFFDFFKYKYQVNVDGTVAAYRYPYLMLGDSLVLKQDSPYYEHFYTALEPWKHYVPIKRNLGDLLEKVKWAKENDEEAKKIAKEGQLMARDLLQPHRLYCYYYQVLQKYAERQSSKPEVRDGMELVPQPEDSTAICQCHREKPSREEL
;
A
#
# COMPACT_ATOMS: atom_id res chain seq x y z
N MET A 1 -10.13 20.25 -0.36
CA MET A 1 -9.87 20.56 1.06
C MET A 1 -9.67 19.24 1.80
N ARG A 2 -8.78 19.19 2.78
CA ARG A 2 -8.55 18.01 3.63
C ARG A 2 -8.74 18.44 5.09
N TYR A 3 -9.36 17.59 5.90
CA TYR A 3 -9.68 17.89 7.29
C TYR A 3 -9.37 16.68 8.17
N ARG A 4 -8.60 16.87 9.24
CA ARG A 4 -8.32 15.87 10.27
C ARG A 4 -9.01 16.32 11.54
N MET A 5 -9.79 15.43 12.14
CA MET A 5 -10.41 15.70 13.43
C MET A 5 -9.36 15.68 14.54
N TYR A 6 -9.49 16.61 15.49
CA TYR A 6 -8.64 16.68 16.70
C TYR A 6 -9.36 16.15 17.95
N GLU A 7 -10.69 16.04 17.90
CA GLU A 7 -11.52 15.53 18.99
C GLU A 7 -12.73 14.76 18.43
N THR A 8 -13.42 14.03 19.29
CA THR A 8 -14.65 13.31 18.95
C THR A 8 -15.82 14.28 18.85
N ALA A 9 -16.59 14.19 17.75
CA ALA A 9 -17.85 14.92 17.60
C ALA A 9 -19.03 14.01 18.00
N ASN A 10 -19.63 14.23 19.17
CA ASN A 10 -20.64 13.30 19.72
C ASN A 10 -22.00 13.32 18.99
N GLU A 11 -22.42 14.46 18.44
CA GLU A 11 -23.77 14.63 17.86
C GLU A 11 -23.80 14.52 16.33
N GLY A 12 -22.63 14.57 15.68
CA GLY A 12 -22.49 14.69 14.24
C GLY A 12 -21.42 15.70 13.84
N LEU A 13 -21.05 15.67 12.57
CA LEU A 13 -20.08 16.60 11.99
C LEU A 13 -20.66 17.23 10.72
N LYS A 14 -20.70 18.56 10.68
CA LYS A 14 -21.05 19.34 9.48
C LYS A 14 -19.79 20.02 8.96
N ILE A 15 -19.43 19.76 7.72
CA ILE A 15 -18.29 20.40 7.04
C ILE A 15 -18.81 21.25 5.89
N GLU A 16 -18.59 22.57 5.97
CA GLU A 16 -18.95 23.51 4.91
C GLU A 16 -17.71 23.94 4.15
N VAL A 17 -17.69 23.63 2.86
CA VAL A 17 -16.68 24.10 1.91
C VAL A 17 -17.33 25.18 1.05
N LEU A 18 -16.86 26.41 1.16
CA LEU A 18 -17.38 27.57 0.43
C LEU A 18 -16.29 28.16 -0.47
N TYR A 19 -16.69 28.74 -1.60
CA TYR A 19 -15.88 29.64 -2.41
C TYR A 19 -16.61 30.98 -2.53
N GLY A 20 -16.11 32.01 -1.84
CA GLY A 20 -16.95 33.15 -1.48
C GLY A 20 -18.03 32.68 -0.49
N ASP A 21 -19.28 33.00 -0.78
CA ASP A 21 -20.45 32.59 0.02
C ASP A 21 -21.20 31.37 -0.58
N GLU A 22 -20.70 30.80 -1.67
CA GLU A 22 -21.34 29.70 -2.40
C GLU A 22 -20.73 28.33 -2.05
N HIS A 23 -21.59 27.31 -1.90
CA HIS A 23 -21.16 25.95 -1.60
C HIS A 23 -20.40 25.32 -2.78
N VAL A 24 -19.26 24.67 -2.46
CA VAL A 24 -18.47 23.92 -3.45
C VAL A 24 -18.93 22.47 -3.51
N ALA A 25 -19.25 22.00 -4.72
CA ALA A 25 -19.68 20.62 -4.98
C ALA A 25 -20.87 20.20 -4.10
N GLN A 26 -20.77 19.14 -3.31
CA GLN A 26 -21.86 18.63 -2.46
C GLN A 26 -21.87 19.23 -1.04
N SER A 27 -21.11 20.30 -0.80
CA SER A 27 -21.15 21.04 0.47
C SER A 27 -22.57 21.57 0.73
N PRO A 28 -23.08 21.54 1.99
CA PRO A 28 -22.41 21.04 3.19
C PRO A 28 -22.40 19.51 3.29
N TYR A 29 -21.30 18.94 3.76
CA TYR A 29 -21.16 17.51 4.03
C TYR A 29 -21.58 17.22 5.47
N ILE A 30 -22.56 16.34 5.67
CA ILE A 30 -23.14 16.06 6.99
C ILE A 30 -22.95 14.58 7.34
N LEU A 31 -22.19 14.33 8.40
CA LEU A 31 -22.08 13.04 9.07
C LEU A 31 -23.01 13.05 10.29
N LYS A 32 -23.98 12.14 10.33
CA LYS A 32 -24.94 12.03 11.42
C LYS A 32 -24.41 11.11 12.52
N GLY A 33 -24.64 11.48 13.78
CA GLY A 33 -24.24 10.69 14.93
C GLY A 33 -22.75 10.81 15.26
N PRO A 34 -22.26 10.08 16.28
CA PRO A 34 -20.90 10.24 16.78
C PRO A 34 -19.84 9.99 15.70
N VAL A 35 -18.90 10.92 15.54
CA VAL A 35 -17.69 10.76 14.72
C VAL A 35 -16.49 10.73 15.65
N TYR A 36 -15.94 9.54 15.84
CA TYR A 36 -14.90 9.28 16.84
C TYR A 36 -13.51 9.72 16.37
N HIS A 37 -12.72 10.26 17.31
CA HIS A 37 -11.30 10.51 17.11
C HIS A 37 -10.55 9.22 16.73
N GLU A 38 -9.46 9.33 15.96
CA GLU A 38 -8.67 8.19 15.46
C GLU A 38 -8.20 7.23 16.57
N TYR A 39 -7.93 7.77 17.76
CA TYR A 39 -7.47 7.03 18.93
C TYR A 39 -8.58 6.56 19.87
N CYS A 40 -9.86 6.78 19.54
CA CYS A 40 -10.94 6.18 20.30
C CYS A 40 -11.03 4.67 20.07
N GLU A 41 -11.02 3.92 21.17
CA GLU A 41 -11.33 2.49 21.16
C GLU A 41 -12.84 2.27 21.14
N CYS A 42 -13.44 2.38 19.96
CA CYS A 42 -14.87 2.21 19.76
C CYS A 42 -15.17 1.26 18.59
N PRO A 43 -14.77 -0.02 18.69
CA PRO A 43 -14.97 -0.96 17.60
C PRO A 43 -16.47 -1.15 17.33
N GLU A 44 -16.82 -1.11 16.05
CA GLU A 44 -18.18 -1.40 15.58
C GLU A 44 -18.33 -2.87 15.20
N ASN A 45 -19.58 -3.34 15.19
CA ASN A 45 -19.91 -4.61 14.58
C ASN A 45 -19.43 -4.65 13.11
N PRO A 46 -18.78 -5.73 12.64
CA PRO A 46 -18.16 -5.74 11.33
C PRO A 46 -19.09 -5.55 10.14
N GLN A 47 -20.34 -6.03 10.20
CA GLN A 47 -21.30 -5.86 9.12
C GLN A 47 -21.69 -4.39 8.98
N ALA A 48 -21.96 -3.70 10.10
CA ALA A 48 -22.27 -2.28 10.11
C ALA A 48 -21.06 -1.43 9.65
N TRP A 49 -19.86 -1.74 10.15
CA TRP A 49 -18.64 -1.03 9.79
C TRP A 49 -18.31 -1.12 8.29
N GLN A 50 -18.38 -2.34 7.72
CA GLN A 50 -18.13 -2.55 6.29
C GLN A 50 -19.15 -1.82 5.41
N LYS A 51 -20.42 -1.79 5.83
CA LYS A 51 -21.47 -1.02 5.13
C LYS A 51 -21.18 0.47 5.18
N THR A 52 -20.80 1.01 6.34
CA THR A 52 -20.46 2.43 6.52
C THR A 52 -19.27 2.84 5.66
N LEU A 53 -18.21 2.02 5.60
CA LEU A 53 -17.05 2.28 4.72
C LEU A 53 -17.28 1.95 3.25
N SER A 54 -18.48 1.47 2.89
CA SER A 54 -18.79 1.00 1.53
C SER A 54 -17.76 0.00 1.02
N CYS A 55 -17.39 -0.97 1.87
CA CYS A 55 -16.41 -1.98 1.50
C CYS A 55 -16.92 -2.79 0.29
N PRO A 56 -16.06 -3.00 -0.72
CA PRO A 56 -16.41 -3.82 -1.87
C PRO A 56 -16.71 -5.25 -1.44
N THR A 57 -17.69 -5.89 -2.08
CA THR A 57 -18.09 -7.27 -1.75
C THR A 57 -17.12 -8.31 -2.29
N LYS A 58 -16.25 -7.93 -3.22
CA LYS A 58 -15.25 -8.80 -3.84
C LYS A 58 -13.94 -8.06 -4.00
N GLU A 59 -12.86 -8.75 -3.64
CA GLU A 59 -11.48 -8.33 -3.91
C GLU A 59 -10.78 -9.43 -4.70
N PRO A 60 -10.56 -9.26 -6.03
CA PRO A 60 -9.95 -10.27 -6.87
C PRO A 60 -8.55 -10.70 -6.41
N GLN A 61 -7.75 -9.76 -5.90
CA GLN A 61 -6.41 -10.06 -5.39
C GLN A 61 -6.47 -10.96 -4.15
N ILE A 62 -7.30 -10.63 -3.16
CA ILE A 62 -7.50 -11.48 -1.96
C ILE A 62 -7.96 -12.88 -2.38
N THR A 63 -8.93 -12.96 -3.31
CA THR A 63 -9.41 -14.26 -3.82
C THR A 63 -8.29 -15.09 -4.45
N LYS A 64 -7.43 -14.44 -5.23
CA LYS A 64 -6.30 -15.08 -5.91
C LYS A 64 -5.25 -15.56 -4.91
N ASP A 65 -4.89 -14.76 -3.91
CA ASP A 65 -3.86 -15.10 -2.93
C ASP A 65 -4.31 -16.31 -2.07
N PHE A 66 -5.55 -16.29 -1.59
CA PHE A 66 -6.12 -17.38 -0.79
C PHE A 66 -6.47 -18.64 -1.58
N ALA A 67 -6.42 -18.63 -2.92
CA ALA A 67 -6.66 -19.82 -3.73
C ALA A 67 -5.65 -20.95 -3.44
N SER A 68 -4.44 -20.58 -3.00
CA SER A 68 -3.39 -21.54 -2.61
C SER A 68 -3.58 -22.13 -1.21
N PHE A 69 -4.50 -21.57 -0.41
CA PHE A 69 -4.67 -21.88 1.01
C PHE A 69 -6.15 -22.18 1.34
N PRO A 70 -6.71 -23.31 0.84
CA PRO A 70 -8.08 -23.68 1.14
C PRO A 70 -8.31 -23.95 2.64
N SER A 71 -7.25 -24.32 3.36
CA SER A 71 -7.17 -24.49 4.81
C SER A 71 -5.77 -24.06 5.28
N ILE A 72 -5.68 -23.50 6.49
CA ILE A 72 -4.47 -22.98 7.11
C ILE A 72 -4.21 -23.75 8.40
N ASN A 73 -3.11 -24.50 8.44
CA ASN A 73 -2.73 -25.29 9.61
C ASN A 73 -1.76 -24.50 10.49
N LEU A 74 -2.26 -23.96 11.60
CA LEU A 74 -1.47 -23.13 12.53
C LEU A 74 -0.30 -23.90 13.15
N GLN A 75 -0.46 -25.20 13.43
CA GLN A 75 0.64 -26.03 13.96
C GLN A 75 1.75 -26.24 12.94
N GLN A 76 1.41 -26.40 11.67
CA GLN A 76 2.41 -26.45 10.61
C GLN A 76 3.18 -25.12 10.52
N MET A 77 2.46 -23.99 10.56
CA MET A 77 3.06 -22.66 10.53
C MET A 77 3.99 -22.42 11.72
N LEU A 78 3.56 -22.76 12.93
CA LEU A 78 4.35 -22.63 14.16
C LEU A 78 5.67 -23.38 14.09
N ASN A 79 5.67 -24.55 13.44
CA ASN A 79 6.85 -25.39 13.29
C ASN A 79 7.77 -24.96 12.13
N GLU A 80 7.20 -24.53 11.01
CA GLU A 80 7.97 -24.25 9.79
C GLU A 80 8.43 -22.80 9.66
N VAL A 81 7.61 -21.81 10.03
CA VAL A 81 7.92 -20.39 9.79
C VAL A 81 9.19 -19.93 10.52
N PRO A 82 9.37 -20.18 11.83
CA PRO A 82 10.58 -19.76 12.53
C PRO A 82 11.85 -20.34 11.88
N LYS A 83 11.84 -21.63 11.56
CA LYS A 83 12.97 -22.34 10.96
C LYS A 83 13.30 -21.86 9.55
N ARG A 84 12.27 -21.59 8.73
CA ARG A 84 12.46 -21.20 7.32
C ARG A 84 12.77 -19.72 7.16
N PHE A 85 12.16 -18.87 7.98
CA PHE A 85 12.09 -17.44 7.73
C PHE A 85 12.48 -16.57 8.93
N GLY A 86 12.70 -17.16 10.12
CA GLY A 86 12.99 -16.44 11.37
C GLY A 86 14.44 -16.52 11.84
N ASP A 87 15.00 -17.73 11.98
CA ASP A 87 16.11 -18.01 12.92
C ASP A 87 17.48 -17.36 12.61
N GLU A 88 17.83 -17.06 11.35
CA GLU A 88 19.18 -16.55 11.02
C GLU A 88 19.24 -15.06 10.67
N ARG A 89 18.37 -14.63 9.74
CA ARG A 89 18.30 -13.26 9.20
C ARG A 89 16.87 -12.81 8.92
N GLY A 90 15.90 -13.47 9.58
CA GLY A 90 14.49 -13.22 9.38
C GLY A 90 14.09 -11.78 9.65
N ALA A 91 13.04 -11.36 8.97
CA ALA A 91 12.32 -10.12 9.18
C ALA A 91 10.83 -10.47 9.30
N VAL A 92 10.48 -11.40 10.20
CA VAL A 92 9.11 -11.91 10.31
C VAL A 92 8.55 -11.60 11.69
N VAL A 93 7.26 -11.30 11.76
CA VAL A 93 6.55 -11.16 13.03
C VAL A 93 5.39 -12.13 13.06
N HIS A 94 5.31 -12.87 14.15
CA HIS A 94 4.18 -13.74 14.45
C HIS A 94 3.14 -12.94 15.23
N TYR A 95 1.93 -12.81 14.71
CA TYR A 95 0.81 -12.12 15.35
C TYR A 95 -0.29 -13.09 15.75
N THR A 96 -0.93 -12.81 16.88
CA THR A 96 -2.18 -13.43 17.31
C THR A 96 -3.14 -12.34 17.74
N ILE A 97 -4.35 -12.34 17.19
CA ILE A 97 -5.44 -11.48 17.62
C ILE A 97 -6.47 -12.39 18.29
N VAL A 98 -6.76 -12.12 19.56
CA VAL A 98 -7.75 -12.86 20.34
C VAL A 98 -8.57 -11.87 21.17
N ASN A 99 -9.89 -11.99 21.12
CA ASN A 99 -10.82 -11.05 21.78
C ASN A 99 -10.51 -9.59 21.44
N ASN A 100 -10.22 -9.29 20.18
CA ASN A 100 -9.85 -7.96 19.68
C ASN A 100 -8.58 -7.34 20.31
N HIS A 101 -7.73 -8.14 20.97
CA HIS A 101 -6.41 -7.73 21.47
C HIS A 101 -5.31 -8.34 20.61
N ILE A 102 -4.25 -7.57 20.36
CA ILE A 102 -3.14 -7.98 19.50
C ILE A 102 -1.97 -8.41 20.36
N TYR A 103 -1.47 -9.62 20.10
CA TYR A 103 -0.26 -10.18 20.66
C TYR A 103 0.72 -10.45 19.54
N ARG A 104 2.01 -10.33 19.81
CA ARG A 104 3.03 -10.59 18.79
C ARG A 104 4.33 -11.13 19.34
N ARG A 105 5.10 -11.81 18.50
CA ARG A 105 6.49 -12.20 18.75
C ARG A 105 7.32 -11.94 17.49
N SER A 106 8.38 -11.16 17.63
CA SER A 106 9.31 -10.88 16.54
C SER A 106 10.24 -12.08 16.31
N LEU A 107 10.47 -12.43 15.05
CA LEU A 107 11.32 -13.55 14.62
C LEU A 107 12.42 -13.04 13.67
N GLY A 108 13.66 -13.13 14.12
CA GLY A 108 14.84 -12.69 13.38
C GLY A 108 15.35 -11.30 13.78
N LYS A 109 16.30 -10.77 12.99
CA LYS A 109 17.12 -9.60 13.37
C LYS A 109 16.56 -8.27 12.90
N TYR A 110 15.82 -8.25 11.80
CA TYR A 110 15.39 -7.01 11.14
C TYR A 110 13.88 -6.83 11.28
N THR A 111 13.42 -6.54 12.50
CA THR A 111 11.99 -6.52 12.83
C THR A 111 11.46 -5.14 13.20
N ASP A 112 12.23 -4.07 13.03
CA ASP A 112 11.80 -2.70 13.39
C ASP A 112 10.64 -2.19 12.54
N PHE A 113 10.52 -2.66 11.29
CA PHE A 113 9.40 -2.36 10.40
C PHE A 113 8.05 -2.89 10.90
N LYS A 114 8.03 -3.69 11.99
CA LYS A 114 6.80 -4.13 12.66
C LYS A 114 5.91 -2.96 13.08
N MET A 115 6.49 -1.79 13.34
CA MET A 115 5.73 -0.58 13.66
C MET A 115 4.61 -0.30 12.64
N PHE A 116 4.86 -0.53 11.35
CA PHE A 116 3.87 -0.28 10.30
C PHE A 116 2.72 -1.30 10.31
N SER A 117 3.01 -2.57 10.60
CA SER A 117 1.96 -3.58 10.76
C SER A 117 1.20 -3.38 12.07
N ASP A 118 1.85 -2.97 13.16
CA ASP A 118 1.15 -2.68 14.42
C ASP A 118 0.20 -1.50 14.26
N GLU A 119 0.64 -0.41 13.63
CA GLU A 119 -0.12 0.83 13.47
C GLU A 119 -1.50 0.57 12.85
N ILE A 120 -1.54 -0.20 11.76
CA ILE A 120 -2.79 -0.52 11.06
C ILE A 120 -3.65 -1.54 11.83
N LEU A 121 -3.04 -2.55 12.46
CA LEU A 121 -3.78 -3.53 13.26
C LEU A 121 -4.42 -2.87 14.49
N LEU A 122 -3.68 -2.00 15.19
CA LEU A 122 -4.21 -1.20 16.29
C LEU A 122 -5.30 -0.24 15.80
N SER A 123 -5.10 0.41 14.65
CA SER A 123 -6.12 1.29 14.03
C SER A 123 -7.41 0.55 13.68
N LEU A 124 -7.32 -0.71 13.23
CA LEU A 124 -8.48 -1.55 12.94
C LEU A 124 -9.20 -1.98 14.21
N THR A 125 -8.49 -2.51 15.21
CA THR A 125 -9.10 -2.95 16.49
C THR A 125 -9.83 -1.83 17.24
N ARG A 126 -9.46 -0.57 16.99
CA ARG A 126 -10.19 0.62 17.48
C ARG A 126 -11.52 0.88 16.76
N LYS A 127 -11.65 0.46 15.50
CA LYS A 127 -12.74 0.84 14.60
C LYS A 127 -13.73 -0.29 14.34
N VAL A 128 -13.26 -1.54 14.34
CA VAL A 128 -14.04 -2.73 14.02
C VAL A 128 -13.54 -3.91 14.84
N LEU A 129 -14.46 -4.77 15.27
CA LEU A 129 -14.07 -6.03 15.91
C LEU A 129 -13.39 -6.94 14.88
N LEU A 130 -12.13 -7.29 15.16
CA LEU A 130 -11.40 -8.27 14.36
C LEU A 130 -11.73 -9.71 14.81
N PRO A 131 -11.79 -10.68 13.88
CA PRO A 131 -11.93 -12.08 14.25
C PRO A 131 -10.68 -12.57 15.00
N ASP A 132 -10.82 -13.68 15.72
CA ASP A 132 -9.68 -14.35 16.32
C ASP A 132 -8.82 -15.01 15.21
N LEU A 133 -7.53 -14.66 15.12
CA LEU A 133 -6.60 -15.27 14.15
C LEU A 133 -5.13 -15.23 14.58
N GLU A 134 -4.33 -16.13 14.01
CA GLU A 134 -2.89 -16.29 14.20
C GLU A 134 -2.21 -16.36 12.82
N PHE A 135 -1.25 -15.46 12.57
CA PHE A 135 -0.66 -15.28 11.23
C PHE A 135 0.75 -14.70 11.31
N TYR A 136 1.47 -14.75 10.19
CA TYR A 136 2.84 -14.24 10.09
C TYR A 136 2.93 -13.14 9.03
N VAL A 137 3.60 -12.04 9.39
CA VAL A 137 3.88 -10.93 8.50
C VAL A 137 5.38 -10.88 8.21
N ASN A 138 5.73 -10.94 6.93
CA ASN A 138 7.04 -10.64 6.42
C ASN A 138 7.23 -9.12 6.31
N LEU A 139 8.29 -8.62 6.93
CA LEU A 139 8.70 -7.23 6.94
C LEU A 139 9.79 -6.92 5.91
N GLY A 140 10.36 -7.94 5.27
CA GLY A 140 11.35 -7.79 4.22
C GLY A 140 10.73 -7.40 2.87
N ASP A 141 11.59 -6.97 1.95
CA ASP A 141 11.18 -6.60 0.59
C ASP A 141 10.69 -7.81 -0.23
N TRP A 142 11.42 -8.93 -0.16
CA TRP A 142 11.16 -10.09 -0.99
C TRP A 142 10.00 -10.93 -0.44
N PRO A 143 9.06 -11.40 -1.30
CA PRO A 143 8.12 -12.46 -0.90
C PRO A 143 8.88 -13.74 -0.52
N LEU A 144 8.27 -14.59 0.31
CA LEU A 144 8.97 -15.70 0.96
C LEU A 144 8.53 -17.10 0.52
N GLU A 145 7.25 -17.30 0.20
CA GLU A 145 6.73 -18.65 -0.05
C GLU A 145 6.68 -18.98 -1.54
N HIS A 146 7.68 -19.75 -2.00
CA HIS A 146 7.81 -20.15 -3.41
C HIS A 146 7.39 -21.61 -3.69
N ARG A 147 6.91 -22.35 -2.67
CA ARG A 147 6.41 -23.71 -2.90
C ARG A 147 5.19 -23.69 -3.84
N LYS A 148 5.11 -24.71 -4.68
CA LYS A 148 3.95 -24.93 -5.56
C LYS A 148 2.77 -25.44 -4.75
N VAL A 149 1.54 -25.07 -5.15
CA VAL A 149 0.29 -25.49 -4.47
C VAL A 149 0.19 -27.01 -4.32
N ASN A 150 0.60 -27.76 -5.35
CA ASN A 150 0.62 -29.24 -5.34
C ASN A 150 1.97 -29.83 -4.89
N GLY A 151 2.82 -29.03 -4.24
CA GLY A 151 4.11 -29.46 -3.71
C GLY A 151 3.97 -30.25 -2.41
N THR A 152 5.01 -31.01 -2.06
CA THR A 152 5.13 -31.66 -0.75
C THR A 152 6.44 -31.23 -0.11
N PRO A 153 6.41 -30.55 1.06
CA PRO A 153 5.22 -29.99 1.73
C PRO A 153 4.50 -28.89 0.92
N SER A 154 3.22 -28.66 1.23
CA SER A 154 2.40 -27.59 0.64
C SER A 154 2.93 -26.20 1.04
N PRO A 155 2.57 -25.12 0.31
CA PRO A 155 2.93 -23.76 0.71
C PRO A 155 2.26 -23.38 2.02
N ILE A 156 2.88 -22.47 2.77
CA ILE A 156 2.32 -21.87 3.99
C ILE A 156 1.99 -20.38 3.78
N PRO A 157 0.86 -19.88 4.31
CA PRO A 157 0.39 -18.52 4.06
C PRO A 157 1.17 -17.48 4.86
N ILE A 158 2.10 -16.78 4.20
CA ILE A 158 2.80 -15.61 4.74
C ILE A 158 2.18 -14.34 4.17
N ILE A 159 1.93 -13.37 5.05
CA ILE A 159 1.50 -12.04 4.61
C ILE A 159 2.75 -11.21 4.27
N SER A 160 2.78 -10.60 3.09
CA SER A 160 3.91 -9.77 2.62
C SER A 160 3.43 -8.45 2.01
N TRP A 161 4.32 -7.45 1.97
CA TRP A 161 4.07 -6.15 1.32
C TRP A 161 4.07 -6.22 -0.21
N CYS A 162 4.73 -7.23 -0.76
CA CYS A 162 4.85 -7.45 -2.19
C CYS A 162 4.73 -8.94 -2.51
N GLY A 163 4.02 -9.27 -3.59
CA GLY A 163 3.95 -10.62 -4.14
C GLY A 163 4.71 -10.72 -5.46
N SER A 164 4.93 -11.95 -5.93
CA SER A 164 5.48 -12.22 -7.26
C SER A 164 4.77 -13.37 -7.97
N LEU A 165 4.93 -13.47 -9.29
CA LEU A 165 4.31 -14.54 -10.09
C LEU A 165 4.71 -15.96 -9.63
N ASP A 166 5.88 -16.07 -9.01
CA ASP A 166 6.47 -17.30 -8.48
C ASP A 166 6.33 -17.46 -6.96
N SER A 167 5.68 -16.52 -6.25
CA SER A 167 5.39 -16.65 -4.82
C SER A 167 3.91 -16.92 -4.54
N ARG A 168 3.61 -17.28 -3.29
CA ARG A 168 2.26 -17.58 -2.77
C ARG A 168 1.92 -16.71 -1.57
N ASP A 169 2.70 -15.68 -1.30
CA ASP A 169 2.44 -14.72 -0.24
C ASP A 169 1.07 -14.04 -0.43
N ILE A 170 0.38 -13.77 0.68
CA ILE A 170 -0.84 -12.98 0.71
C ILE A 170 -0.44 -11.52 0.78
N VAL A 171 -0.84 -10.72 -0.20
CA VAL A 171 -0.33 -9.35 -0.35
C VAL A 171 -1.23 -8.36 0.38
N LEU A 172 -0.63 -7.56 1.25
CA LEU A 172 -1.26 -6.38 1.85
C LEU A 172 -0.86 -5.08 1.14
N PRO A 173 -1.61 -3.98 1.33
CA PRO A 173 -1.14 -2.65 1.01
C PRO A 173 0.24 -2.41 1.64
N THR A 174 1.16 -1.81 0.88
CA THR A 174 2.55 -1.63 1.31
C THR A 174 2.64 -0.76 2.56
N TYR A 175 3.67 -0.97 3.39
CA TYR A 175 3.84 -0.20 4.62
C TYR A 175 3.82 1.32 4.38
N ASP A 176 4.30 1.78 3.23
CA ASP A 176 4.39 3.19 2.87
C ASP A 176 3.01 3.82 2.61
N ILE A 177 2.14 3.16 1.82
CA ILE A 177 0.79 3.66 1.56
C ILE A 177 -0.14 3.50 2.77
N THR A 178 0.12 2.49 3.60
CA THR A 178 -0.58 2.29 4.87
C THR A 178 -0.23 3.40 5.85
N HIS A 179 1.06 3.68 6.04
CA HIS A 179 1.52 4.78 6.89
C HIS A 179 1.03 6.14 6.35
N SER A 180 1.08 6.34 5.03
CA SER A 180 0.50 7.51 4.37
C SER A 180 -0.99 7.69 4.69
N THR A 181 -1.75 6.61 4.87
CA THR A 181 -3.19 6.67 5.16
C THR A 181 -3.45 7.03 6.60
N LEU A 182 -2.69 6.46 7.55
CA LEU A 182 -2.85 6.69 8.98
C LEU A 182 -2.33 8.07 9.41
N GLU A 183 -1.19 8.49 8.86
CA GLU A 183 -0.48 9.71 9.24
C GLU A 183 -0.74 10.90 8.31
N ALA A 184 -1.72 10.80 7.41
CA ALA A 184 -2.15 11.88 6.53
C ALA A 184 -2.43 13.17 7.32
N MET A 185 -1.78 14.27 6.93
CA MET A 185 -1.83 15.58 7.59
C MET A 185 -1.28 15.65 9.02
N ARG A 186 -0.60 14.60 9.51
CA ARG A 186 0.05 14.60 10.83
C ARG A 186 1.55 14.38 10.71
N GLY A 187 1.97 13.19 10.28
CA GLY A 187 3.37 12.79 10.14
C GLY A 187 3.92 12.81 8.72
N VAL A 188 3.03 12.78 7.72
CA VAL A 188 3.41 12.67 6.30
C VAL A 188 2.85 13.84 5.49
N THR A 189 3.73 14.53 4.75
CA THR A 189 3.37 15.66 3.88
C THR A 189 3.11 15.23 2.43
N ASN A 190 3.81 14.20 1.95
CA ASN A 190 3.64 13.60 0.62
C ASN A 190 2.77 12.33 0.71
N ASP A 191 1.57 12.45 1.26
CA ASP A 191 0.61 11.35 1.36
C ASP A 191 -0.23 11.16 0.07
N LEU A 192 -0.91 10.02 -0.05
CA LEU A 192 -1.77 9.67 -1.19
C LEU A 192 -2.79 10.78 -1.54
N LEU A 193 -3.34 11.50 -0.55
CA LEU A 193 -4.31 12.56 -0.79
C LEU A 193 -3.64 13.88 -1.20
N SER A 194 -2.43 14.17 -0.71
CA SER A 194 -1.71 15.40 -1.09
C SER A 194 -1.27 15.38 -2.56
N ILE A 195 -0.92 14.22 -3.11
CA ILE A 195 -0.59 14.09 -4.53
C ILE A 195 -1.76 14.51 -5.42
N GLN A 196 -2.99 14.12 -5.07
CA GLN A 196 -4.18 14.38 -5.88
C GLN A 196 -4.46 15.88 -6.08
N GLY A 197 -4.02 16.72 -5.14
CA GLY A 197 -4.14 18.17 -5.19
C GLY A 197 -2.90 18.90 -5.74
N ASN A 198 -1.79 18.20 -5.97
CA ASN A 198 -0.50 18.80 -6.32
C ASN A 198 0.13 18.09 -7.53
N THR A 199 -0.58 18.07 -8.65
CA THR A 199 -0.15 17.38 -9.87
C THR A 199 0.67 18.27 -10.82
N GLY A 200 1.25 19.37 -10.33
CA GLY A 200 2.07 20.28 -11.15
C GLY A 200 1.24 21.08 -12.17
N PRO A 201 1.86 21.56 -13.28
CA PRO A 201 1.18 22.38 -14.28
C PRO A 201 0.19 21.54 -15.10
N SER A 202 -0.76 22.19 -15.78
CA SER A 202 -1.67 21.52 -16.72
C SER A 202 -0.90 20.75 -17.80
N TRP A 203 -1.50 19.69 -18.34
CA TRP A 203 -0.87 18.78 -19.32
C TRP A 203 -0.09 19.50 -20.44
N ILE A 204 -0.70 20.53 -21.05
CA ILE A 204 -0.10 21.31 -22.15
C ILE A 204 1.20 22.04 -21.76
N ASN A 205 1.36 22.35 -20.47
CA ASN A 205 2.50 23.07 -19.91
C ASN A 205 3.54 22.14 -19.27
N LYS A 206 3.32 20.82 -19.29
CA LYS A 206 4.29 19.84 -18.79
C LYS A 206 5.43 19.65 -19.79
N THR A 207 6.62 19.37 -19.27
CA THR A 207 7.80 19.03 -20.05
C THR A 207 7.61 17.71 -20.78
N GLU A 208 7.78 17.72 -22.11
CA GLU A 208 7.60 16.54 -22.98
C GLU A 208 8.81 15.59 -22.98
N ARG A 209 9.27 15.21 -21.80
CA ARG A 209 10.35 14.25 -21.57
C ARG A 209 9.88 13.20 -20.58
N ALA A 210 10.37 11.99 -20.76
CA ALA A 210 10.25 10.96 -19.76
C ALA A 210 11.15 11.28 -18.57
N PHE A 211 10.74 10.89 -17.37
CA PHE A 211 11.40 11.30 -16.14
C PHE A 211 11.56 10.15 -15.15
N PHE A 212 12.72 10.11 -14.49
CA PHE A 212 12.99 9.25 -13.35
C PHE A 212 14.04 9.85 -12.40
N ARG A 213 13.79 9.73 -11.09
CA ARG A 213 14.81 9.92 -10.04
C ARG A 213 14.67 8.81 -9.01
N GLY A 214 15.74 8.12 -8.65
CA GLY A 214 15.67 7.05 -7.66
C GLY A 214 17.03 6.54 -7.24
N ARG A 215 17.07 5.56 -6.33
CA ARG A 215 18.32 4.87 -5.96
C ARG A 215 18.66 3.77 -6.95
N ASP A 216 19.90 3.34 -6.91
CA ASP A 216 20.49 2.24 -7.69
C ASP A 216 20.03 0.85 -7.26
N SER A 217 18.79 0.65 -6.81
CA SER A 217 18.37 -0.63 -6.23
C SER A 217 18.18 -1.79 -7.23
N ARG A 218 18.48 -1.57 -8.53
CA ARG A 218 18.37 -2.57 -9.60
C ARG A 218 19.13 -2.10 -10.85
N GLU A 219 19.71 -3.03 -11.62
CA GLU A 219 20.55 -2.74 -12.79
C GLU A 219 19.81 -1.96 -13.88
N GLU A 220 18.53 -2.25 -14.10
CA GLU A 220 17.70 -1.56 -15.09
C GLU A 220 17.60 -0.05 -14.80
N ARG A 221 17.71 0.37 -13.53
CA ARG A 221 17.77 1.81 -13.18
C ARG A 221 19.08 2.46 -13.62
N LEU A 222 20.18 1.71 -13.65
CA LEU A 222 21.47 2.17 -14.18
C LEU A 222 21.42 2.27 -15.71
N GLN A 223 20.83 1.27 -16.37
CA GLN A 223 20.57 1.28 -17.80
C GLN A 223 19.70 2.48 -18.20
N LEU A 224 18.71 2.82 -17.38
CA LEU A 224 17.86 4.00 -17.57
C LEU A 224 18.67 5.31 -17.58
N VAL A 225 19.67 5.45 -16.70
CA VAL A 225 20.59 6.60 -16.70
C VAL A 225 21.46 6.61 -17.96
N GLN A 226 21.97 5.45 -18.38
CA GLN A 226 22.74 5.35 -19.64
C GLN A 226 21.89 5.74 -20.86
N LEU A 227 20.62 5.30 -20.91
CA LEU A 227 19.66 5.70 -21.95
C LEU A 227 19.42 7.21 -21.94
N SER A 228 19.29 7.82 -20.76
CA SER A 228 19.10 9.26 -20.59
C SER A 228 20.32 10.06 -21.06
N LYS A 229 21.54 9.64 -20.71
CA LYS A 229 22.77 10.28 -21.21
C LYS A 229 22.88 10.26 -22.74
N LYS A 230 22.44 9.17 -23.38
CA LYS A 230 22.44 9.03 -24.84
C LYS A 230 21.27 9.76 -25.52
N ASN A 231 20.17 9.99 -24.81
CA ASN A 231 18.93 10.56 -25.36
C ASN A 231 18.33 11.63 -24.45
N PRO A 232 19.09 12.70 -24.09
CA PRO A 232 18.66 13.68 -23.11
C PRO A 232 17.38 14.43 -23.54
N GLN A 233 17.14 14.56 -24.83
CA GLN A 233 15.94 15.18 -25.41
C GLN A 233 14.65 14.38 -25.20
N LEU A 234 14.75 13.07 -24.92
CA LEU A 234 13.60 12.19 -24.69
C LEU A 234 13.45 11.77 -23.23
N LEU A 235 14.55 11.62 -22.50
CA LEU A 235 14.55 11.05 -21.16
C LEU A 235 15.47 11.83 -20.22
N ASP A 236 14.93 12.14 -19.04
CA ASP A 236 15.64 12.68 -17.89
C ASP A 236 15.63 11.67 -16.74
N ALA A 237 16.67 10.84 -16.66
CA ALA A 237 16.80 9.83 -15.61
C ALA A 237 18.08 10.00 -14.81
N GLY A 238 18.00 9.83 -13.49
CA GLY A 238 19.15 9.99 -12.61
C GLY A 238 19.09 9.13 -11.36
N ILE A 239 20.24 8.60 -10.95
CA ILE A 239 20.42 7.96 -9.64
C ILE A 239 20.74 9.03 -8.59
N THR A 240 19.96 9.08 -7.52
CA THR A 240 20.10 10.08 -6.45
C THR A 240 21.02 9.65 -5.32
N GLY A 241 21.37 8.36 -5.26
CA GLY A 241 22.29 7.79 -4.29
C GLY A 241 22.62 6.34 -4.64
N TYR A 242 23.87 5.96 -4.38
CA TYR A 242 24.39 4.63 -4.67
C TYR A 242 24.62 3.85 -3.38
N PHE A 243 24.01 2.68 -3.28
CA PHE A 243 24.13 1.76 -2.15
C PHE A 243 24.48 0.34 -2.63
N PHE A 244 23.89 -0.09 -3.74
CA PHE A 244 24.00 -1.47 -4.26
C PHE A 244 25.06 -1.60 -5.36
N PHE A 245 25.31 -0.54 -6.13
CA PHE A 245 26.27 -0.47 -7.24
C PHE A 245 27.18 0.76 -7.09
N GLN A 246 27.84 0.88 -5.94
CA GLN A 246 28.66 2.05 -5.58
C GLN A 246 29.79 2.30 -6.59
N GLU A 247 30.32 1.24 -7.19
CA GLU A 247 31.34 1.30 -8.23
C GLU A 247 30.86 2.03 -9.50
N LYS A 248 29.55 2.09 -9.75
CA LYS A 248 28.94 2.75 -10.90
C LYS A 248 28.78 4.25 -10.73
N GLU A 249 28.94 4.80 -9.53
CA GLU A 249 28.79 6.23 -9.27
C GLU A 249 29.78 7.07 -10.09
N LYS A 250 31.03 6.62 -10.24
CA LYS A 250 32.05 7.35 -11.02
C LYS A 250 31.69 7.43 -12.51
N GLU A 251 31.08 6.38 -13.05
CA GLU A 251 30.69 6.27 -14.47
C GLU A 251 29.38 7.04 -14.75
N LEU A 252 28.38 6.86 -13.90
CA LEU A 252 27.02 7.32 -14.14
C LEU A 252 26.72 8.66 -13.49
N GLY A 253 27.44 9.04 -12.44
CA GLY A 253 27.26 10.27 -11.70
C GLY A 253 26.04 10.23 -10.78
N LYS A 254 25.97 11.20 -9.87
CA LYS A 254 24.87 11.36 -8.91
C LYS A 254 23.98 12.53 -9.32
N ALA A 255 22.70 12.26 -9.50
CA ALA A 255 21.69 13.27 -9.80
C ALA A 255 21.22 13.97 -8.52
N LYS A 256 20.83 15.25 -8.65
CA LYS A 256 20.22 16.00 -7.55
C LYS A 256 18.86 15.40 -7.18
N LEU A 257 18.58 15.40 -5.87
CA LEU A 257 17.23 15.13 -5.37
C LEU A 257 16.26 16.18 -5.92
N MET A 258 15.05 15.74 -6.23
CA MET A 258 13.96 16.58 -6.70
C MET A 258 12.75 16.29 -5.81
N GLY A 259 12.02 17.35 -5.43
CA GLY A 259 10.79 17.20 -4.67
C GLY A 259 9.79 16.34 -5.44
N PHE A 260 9.04 15.50 -4.75
CA PHE A 260 8.18 14.53 -5.43
C PHE A 260 7.12 15.20 -6.31
N PHE A 261 6.52 16.31 -5.86
CA PHE A 261 5.56 17.08 -6.67
C PHE A 261 6.15 17.65 -7.97
N ASP A 262 7.46 17.92 -8.00
CA ASP A 262 8.13 18.40 -9.21
C ASP A 262 8.24 17.31 -10.29
N PHE A 263 8.05 16.04 -9.94
CA PHE A 263 8.02 14.95 -10.92
C PHE A 263 6.88 15.20 -11.91
N PHE A 264 5.74 15.69 -11.43
CA PHE A 264 4.56 15.97 -12.25
C PHE A 264 4.72 17.20 -13.17
N LYS A 265 5.88 17.87 -13.16
CA LYS A 265 6.25 18.82 -14.22
C LYS A 265 6.56 18.13 -15.55
N TYR A 266 6.72 16.80 -15.56
CA TYR A 266 7.03 16.00 -16.75
C TYR A 266 5.81 15.19 -17.19
N LYS A 267 5.59 15.09 -18.51
CA LYS A 267 4.45 14.34 -19.07
C LYS A 267 4.55 12.84 -18.82
N TYR A 268 5.76 12.25 -18.84
CA TYR A 268 5.93 10.79 -18.81
C TYR A 268 6.77 10.34 -17.61
N GLN A 269 6.19 9.57 -16.70
CA GLN A 269 6.87 9.02 -15.51
C GLN A 269 7.32 7.59 -15.79
N VAL A 270 8.62 7.32 -15.71
CA VAL A 270 9.14 5.97 -15.88
C VAL A 270 9.12 5.24 -14.55
N ASN A 271 8.36 4.16 -14.46
CA ASN A 271 8.28 3.33 -13.26
C ASN A 271 9.06 2.02 -13.46
N VAL A 272 10.20 1.91 -12.79
CA VAL A 272 11.11 0.76 -12.83
C VAL A 272 11.28 0.19 -11.43
N ASP A 273 11.22 -1.12 -11.33
CA ASP A 273 11.34 -1.87 -10.08
C ASP A 273 12.62 -1.51 -9.32
N GLY A 274 12.54 -1.64 -8.00
CA GLY A 274 13.70 -1.60 -7.12
C GLY A 274 14.15 -3.02 -6.83
N THR A 275 14.33 -3.34 -5.55
CA THR A 275 14.46 -4.72 -5.07
C THR A 275 13.26 -5.56 -5.57
N VAL A 276 12.05 -5.06 -5.31
CA VAL A 276 10.76 -5.62 -5.75
C VAL A 276 9.96 -4.55 -6.50
N ALA A 277 8.62 -4.69 -6.54
CA ALA A 277 7.73 -3.67 -7.11
C ALA A 277 8.08 -2.27 -6.60
N ALA A 278 8.02 -1.28 -7.48
CA ALA A 278 8.34 0.08 -7.10
C ALA A 278 7.18 0.71 -6.31
N TYR A 279 7.32 0.84 -4.98
CA TYR A 279 6.30 1.46 -4.10
C TYR A 279 6.00 2.94 -4.39
N ARG A 280 6.73 3.55 -5.33
CA ARG A 280 6.39 4.87 -5.87
C ARG A 280 5.22 4.81 -6.87
N TYR A 281 4.99 3.67 -7.50
CA TYR A 281 3.97 3.51 -8.53
C TYR A 281 2.57 4.01 -8.13
N PRO A 282 2.02 3.69 -6.93
CA PRO A 282 0.73 4.27 -6.49
C PRO A 282 0.72 5.80 -6.55
N TYR A 283 1.80 6.46 -6.11
CA TYR A 283 1.90 7.92 -6.12
C TYR A 283 2.07 8.50 -7.54
N LEU A 284 2.80 7.82 -8.43
CA LEU A 284 2.91 8.25 -9.82
C LEU A 284 1.55 8.20 -10.52
N MET A 285 0.78 7.14 -10.26
CA MET A 285 -0.56 6.96 -10.82
C MET A 285 -1.56 7.98 -10.27
N LEU A 286 -1.45 8.41 -9.01
CA LEU A 286 -2.29 9.47 -8.44
C LEU A 286 -2.02 10.86 -9.04
N GLY A 287 -0.83 11.05 -9.64
CA GLY A 287 -0.48 12.22 -10.45
C GLY A 287 -1.30 12.33 -11.74
N ASP A 288 -1.02 13.34 -12.55
CA ASP A 288 -1.68 13.59 -13.85
C ASP A 288 -0.71 13.41 -15.05
N SER A 289 0.40 12.72 -14.82
CA SER A 289 1.38 12.34 -15.84
C SER A 289 1.10 10.92 -16.33
N LEU A 290 1.45 10.62 -17.57
CA LEU A 290 1.40 9.26 -18.10
C LEU A 290 2.47 8.39 -17.44
N VAL A 291 2.10 7.24 -16.87
CA VAL A 291 3.07 6.30 -16.32
C VAL A 291 3.48 5.26 -17.37
N LEU A 292 4.78 5.15 -17.59
CA LEU A 292 5.44 4.09 -18.37
C LEU A 292 5.88 3.00 -17.38
N LYS A 293 5.11 1.92 -17.25
CA LYS A 293 5.31 0.88 -16.24
C LYS A 293 6.12 -0.28 -16.80
N GLN A 294 7.24 -0.59 -16.16
CA GLN A 294 8.04 -1.77 -16.45
C GLN A 294 7.24 -3.06 -16.24
N ASP A 295 7.34 -3.97 -17.21
CA ASP A 295 6.93 -5.36 -17.07
C ASP A 295 7.72 -6.03 -15.95
N SER A 296 7.01 -6.59 -14.99
CA SER A 296 7.56 -7.01 -13.70
C SER A 296 6.88 -8.27 -13.21
N PRO A 297 7.64 -9.23 -12.65
CA PRO A 297 7.03 -10.36 -11.95
C PRO A 297 6.45 -9.95 -10.59
N TYR A 298 6.80 -8.75 -10.07
CA TYR A 298 6.36 -8.26 -8.77
C TYR A 298 5.07 -7.46 -8.88
N TYR A 299 4.22 -7.57 -7.87
CA TYR A 299 2.97 -6.84 -7.79
C TYR A 299 2.65 -6.38 -6.36
N GLU A 300 1.92 -5.26 -6.29
CA GLU A 300 1.24 -4.81 -5.07
C GLU A 300 -0.24 -5.17 -5.14
N HIS A 301 -0.95 -5.04 -4.01
CA HIS A 301 -2.33 -5.48 -3.82
C HIS A 301 -3.35 -5.00 -4.89
N PHE A 302 -3.13 -3.83 -5.50
CA PHE A 302 -4.08 -3.22 -6.45
C PHE A 302 -3.73 -3.44 -7.93
N TYR A 303 -2.56 -4.03 -8.23
CA TYR A 303 -2.05 -4.08 -9.61
C TYR A 303 -2.95 -4.88 -10.55
N THR A 304 -3.64 -5.89 -10.04
CA THR A 304 -4.55 -6.75 -10.83
C THR A 304 -5.77 -6.01 -11.38
N ALA A 305 -6.11 -4.85 -10.81
CA ALA A 305 -7.18 -3.99 -11.32
C ALA A 305 -6.71 -3.04 -12.44
N LEU A 306 -5.39 -2.97 -12.70
CA LEU A 306 -4.82 -2.09 -13.71
C LEU A 306 -4.64 -2.82 -15.04
N GLU A 307 -4.86 -2.10 -16.14
CA GLU A 307 -4.88 -2.66 -17.49
C GLU A 307 -3.84 -1.90 -18.34
N PRO A 308 -2.92 -2.60 -19.01
CA PRO A 308 -1.97 -1.97 -19.91
C PRO A 308 -2.70 -1.29 -21.08
N TRP A 309 -2.17 -0.16 -21.56
CA TRP A 309 -2.73 0.71 -22.60
C TRP A 309 -4.07 1.38 -22.28
N LYS A 310 -4.65 1.11 -21.10
CA LYS A 310 -5.81 1.82 -20.57
C LYS A 310 -5.44 2.70 -19.38
N HIS A 311 -4.70 2.16 -18.41
CA HIS A 311 -4.32 2.87 -17.19
C HIS A 311 -2.85 3.31 -17.19
N TYR A 312 -1.99 2.65 -17.99
CA TYR A 312 -0.57 2.95 -18.11
C TYR A 312 -0.01 2.41 -19.44
N VAL A 313 1.16 2.86 -19.88
CA VAL A 313 1.84 2.24 -21.03
C VAL A 313 2.87 1.22 -20.54
N PRO A 314 2.78 -0.06 -20.93
CA PRO A 314 3.77 -1.06 -20.55
C PRO A 314 5.10 -0.85 -21.30
N ILE A 315 6.22 -1.05 -20.61
CA ILE A 315 7.56 -1.13 -21.21
C ILE A 315 8.19 -2.48 -20.85
N LYS A 316 9.03 -3.02 -21.72
CA LYS A 316 9.73 -4.28 -21.49
C LYS A 316 10.59 -4.22 -20.24
N ARG A 317 10.73 -5.37 -19.57
CA ARG A 317 11.57 -5.50 -18.38
C ARG A 317 13.00 -5.00 -18.61
N ASN A 318 13.61 -5.29 -19.75
CA ASN A 318 14.96 -4.83 -20.08
C ASN A 318 15.04 -3.40 -20.66
N LEU A 319 13.94 -2.63 -20.62
CA LEU A 319 13.83 -1.26 -21.14
C LEU A 319 14.08 -1.10 -22.66
N GLY A 320 14.17 -2.19 -23.41
CA GLY A 320 14.56 -2.17 -24.82
C GLY A 320 13.60 -1.42 -25.74
N ASP A 321 12.36 -1.21 -25.32
CA ASP A 321 11.32 -0.45 -26.04
C ASP A 321 10.99 0.90 -25.37
N LEU A 322 11.68 1.30 -24.30
CA LEU A 322 11.33 2.52 -23.55
C LEU A 322 11.32 3.77 -24.46
N LEU A 323 12.38 3.99 -25.24
CA LEU A 323 12.49 5.18 -26.09
C LEU A 323 11.45 5.17 -27.22
N GLU A 324 11.06 3.99 -27.71
CA GLU A 324 9.96 3.82 -28.66
C GLU A 324 8.64 4.26 -28.01
N LYS A 325 8.35 3.81 -26.78
CA LYS A 325 7.14 4.20 -26.06
C LYS A 325 7.09 5.69 -25.74
N VAL A 326 8.24 6.30 -25.42
CA VAL A 326 8.32 7.76 -25.22
C VAL A 326 8.03 8.51 -26.51
N LYS A 327 8.58 8.08 -27.65
CA LYS A 327 8.28 8.69 -28.96
C LYS A 327 6.80 8.55 -29.33
N TRP A 328 6.26 7.34 -29.16
CA TRP A 328 4.83 7.09 -29.36
C TRP A 328 3.96 8.04 -28.53
N ALA A 329 4.26 8.23 -27.24
CA ALA A 329 3.49 9.11 -26.37
C ALA A 329 3.55 10.57 -26.82
N LYS A 330 4.70 11.03 -27.35
CA LYS A 330 4.85 12.39 -27.91
C LYS A 330 4.07 12.56 -29.22
N GLU A 331 4.07 11.56 -30.07
CA GLU A 331 3.37 11.56 -31.37
C GLU A 331 1.85 11.41 -31.21
N ASN A 332 1.39 10.86 -30.07
CA ASN A 332 -0.01 10.58 -29.76
C ASN A 332 -0.43 11.28 -28.46
N ASP A 333 -0.17 12.59 -28.35
CA ASP A 333 -0.30 13.34 -27.08
C ASP A 333 -1.69 13.24 -26.44
N GLU A 334 -2.77 13.32 -27.24
CA GLU A 334 -4.14 13.20 -26.72
C GLU A 334 -4.45 11.79 -26.20
N GLU A 335 -3.96 10.74 -26.86
CA GLU A 335 -4.13 9.37 -26.37
C GLU A 335 -3.28 9.13 -25.11
N ALA A 336 -2.06 9.65 -25.08
CA ALA A 336 -1.18 9.60 -23.90
C ALA A 336 -1.84 10.29 -22.68
N LYS A 337 -2.44 11.46 -22.90
CA LYS A 337 -3.19 12.21 -21.89
C LYS A 337 -4.43 11.45 -21.41
N LYS A 338 -5.15 10.80 -22.32
CA LYS A 338 -6.32 9.97 -21.99
C LYS A 338 -5.92 8.79 -21.10
N ILE A 339 -4.87 8.04 -21.47
CA ILE A 339 -4.36 6.92 -20.65
C ILE A 339 -3.90 7.42 -19.27
N ALA A 340 -3.19 8.55 -19.22
CA ALA A 340 -2.79 9.17 -17.95
C ALA A 340 -4.00 9.50 -17.08
N LYS A 341 -5.07 10.04 -17.68
CA LYS A 341 -6.29 10.40 -16.96
C LYS A 341 -7.05 9.18 -16.45
N GLU A 342 -7.22 8.15 -17.27
CA GLU A 342 -7.87 6.89 -16.89
C GLU A 342 -7.08 6.20 -15.76
N GLY A 343 -5.76 6.13 -15.87
CA GLY A 343 -4.89 5.63 -14.81
C GLY A 343 -5.03 6.38 -13.50
N GLN A 344 -5.09 7.72 -13.58
CA GLN A 344 -5.31 8.58 -12.42
C GLN A 344 -6.67 8.32 -11.76
N LEU A 345 -7.74 8.26 -12.54
CA LEU A 345 -9.07 8.01 -12.01
C LEU A 345 -9.15 6.65 -11.31
N MET A 346 -8.55 5.62 -11.93
CA MET A 346 -8.50 4.28 -11.34
C MET A 346 -7.69 4.25 -10.04
N ALA A 347 -6.52 4.89 -9.99
CA ALA A 347 -5.73 4.96 -8.76
C ALA A 347 -6.42 5.77 -7.66
N ARG A 348 -7.13 6.85 -8.03
CA ARG A 348 -7.94 7.64 -7.09
C ARG A 348 -9.12 6.85 -6.54
N ASP A 349 -9.66 5.88 -7.25
CA ASP A 349 -10.71 5.00 -6.71
C ASP A 349 -10.11 3.93 -5.78
N LEU A 350 -9.10 3.20 -6.27
CA LEU A 350 -8.53 2.04 -5.59
C LEU A 350 -7.75 2.39 -4.31
N LEU A 351 -7.10 3.56 -4.27
CA LEU A 351 -6.17 3.94 -3.20
C LEU A 351 -6.79 4.93 -2.19
N GLN A 352 -8.12 4.95 -2.07
CA GLN A 352 -8.78 5.73 -1.02
C GLN A 352 -8.53 5.12 0.37
N PRO A 353 -8.42 5.93 1.43
CA PRO A 353 -8.25 5.43 2.79
C PRO A 353 -9.22 4.32 3.20
N HIS A 354 -10.52 4.49 2.90
CA HIS A 354 -11.53 3.48 3.25
C HIS A 354 -11.31 2.15 2.51
N ARG A 355 -10.82 2.17 1.26
CA ARG A 355 -10.49 0.96 0.50
C ARG A 355 -9.36 0.19 1.15
N LEU A 356 -8.33 0.87 1.64
CA LEU A 356 -7.21 0.23 2.35
C LEU A 356 -7.71 -0.44 3.63
N TYR A 357 -8.50 0.25 4.46
CA TYR A 357 -9.09 -0.35 5.66
C TYR A 357 -9.94 -1.59 5.34
N CYS A 358 -10.81 -1.51 4.33
CA CYS A 358 -11.62 -2.65 3.88
C CYS A 358 -10.75 -3.82 3.41
N TYR A 359 -9.70 -3.56 2.63
CA TYR A 359 -8.81 -4.60 2.12
C TYR A 359 -8.09 -5.33 3.26
N TYR A 360 -7.51 -4.59 4.22
CA TYR A 360 -6.90 -5.21 5.40
C TYR A 360 -7.90 -6.07 6.17
N TYR A 361 -9.08 -5.52 6.47
CA TYR A 361 -10.12 -6.26 7.21
C TYR A 361 -10.50 -7.56 6.47
N GLN A 362 -10.71 -7.50 5.16
CA GLN A 362 -11.08 -8.66 4.35
C GLN A 362 -9.97 -9.71 4.26
N VAL A 363 -8.68 -9.30 4.22
CA VAL A 363 -7.57 -10.26 4.32
C VAL A 363 -7.61 -10.98 5.66
N LEU A 364 -7.74 -10.25 6.78
CA LEU A 364 -7.78 -10.85 8.12
C LEU A 364 -9.01 -11.74 8.31
N GLN A 365 -10.19 -11.30 7.85
CA GLN A 365 -11.40 -12.11 7.84
C GLN A 365 -11.21 -13.40 7.04
N LYS A 366 -10.67 -13.30 5.82
CA LYS A 366 -10.46 -14.47 4.98
C LYS A 366 -9.41 -15.42 5.54
N TYR A 367 -8.41 -14.88 6.22
CA TYR A 367 -7.42 -15.67 6.94
C TYR A 367 -8.07 -16.46 8.08
N ALA A 368 -8.84 -15.78 8.93
CA ALA A 368 -9.53 -16.37 10.06
C ALA A 368 -10.44 -17.52 9.64
N GLU A 369 -11.25 -17.32 8.59
CA GLU A 369 -12.15 -18.32 7.99
C GLU A 369 -11.43 -19.61 7.54
N ARG A 370 -10.14 -19.53 7.23
CA ARG A 370 -9.37 -20.63 6.66
C ARG A 370 -8.56 -21.39 7.71
N GLN A 371 -8.47 -20.92 8.95
CA GLN A 371 -7.72 -21.62 10.00
C GLN A 371 -8.40 -22.93 10.39
N SER A 372 -7.64 -24.02 10.43
CA SER A 372 -8.15 -25.34 10.82
C SER A 372 -8.20 -25.56 12.34
N SER A 373 -7.65 -24.64 13.12
CA SER A 373 -7.56 -24.71 14.58
C SER A 373 -7.75 -23.33 15.19
N LYS A 374 -8.18 -23.29 16.46
CA LYS A 374 -8.34 -22.04 17.19
C LYS A 374 -6.96 -21.36 17.39
N PRO A 375 -6.84 -20.06 17.13
CA PRO A 375 -5.62 -19.30 17.44
C PRO A 375 -5.43 -19.18 18.95
N GLU A 376 -4.17 -19.16 19.40
CA GLU A 376 -3.83 -19.08 20.81
C GLU A 376 -2.62 -18.18 21.00
N VAL A 377 -2.60 -17.39 22.08
CA VAL A 377 -1.43 -16.60 22.44
C VAL A 377 -0.29 -17.56 22.77
N ARG A 378 0.80 -17.49 21.99
CA ARG A 378 1.95 -18.41 22.10
C ARG A 378 2.99 -17.88 23.08
N ASP A 379 3.81 -18.80 23.57
CA ASP A 379 4.94 -18.46 24.44
C ASP A 379 5.87 -17.42 23.80
N GLY A 380 6.23 -16.40 24.59
CA GLY A 380 7.07 -15.29 24.15
C GLY A 380 6.36 -14.24 23.30
N MET A 381 5.02 -14.29 23.20
CA MET A 381 4.26 -13.17 22.66
C MET A 381 4.04 -12.07 23.71
N GLU A 382 4.21 -10.82 23.29
CA GLU A 382 3.88 -9.63 24.06
C GLU A 382 2.54 -9.04 23.61
N LEU A 383 1.79 -8.44 24.53
CA LEU A 383 0.63 -7.61 24.19
C LEU A 383 1.12 -6.34 23.48
N VAL A 384 0.47 -5.96 22.38
CA VAL A 384 0.69 -4.68 21.72
C VAL A 384 -0.33 -3.67 22.28
N PRO A 385 0.08 -2.72 23.12
CA PRO A 385 -0.85 -1.78 23.73
C PRO A 385 -1.37 -0.78 22.70
N GLN A 386 -2.60 -0.31 22.91
CA GLN A 386 -3.12 0.85 22.19
C GLN A 386 -2.32 2.10 22.60
N PRO A 387 -2.06 3.03 21.67
CA PRO A 387 -1.36 4.26 21.99
C PRO A 387 -2.23 5.15 22.89
N GLU A 388 -1.63 5.73 23.93
CA GLU A 388 -2.30 6.71 24.78
C GLU A 388 -2.30 8.08 24.09
N ASP A 389 -3.47 8.72 23.97
CA ASP A 389 -3.61 10.12 23.59
C ASP A 389 -4.55 10.81 24.58
N SER A 390 -4.03 11.74 25.38
CA SER A 390 -4.79 12.47 26.39
C SER A 390 -5.87 13.37 25.81
N THR A 391 -5.83 13.64 24.50
CA THR A 391 -6.87 14.39 23.76
C THR A 391 -8.00 13.49 23.26
N ALA A 392 -7.82 12.16 23.29
CA ALA A 392 -8.84 11.18 22.92
C ALA A 392 -9.81 10.88 24.08
N ILE A 393 -10.49 11.90 24.61
CA ILE A 393 -11.58 11.67 25.57
C ILE A 393 -12.77 11.08 24.79
N CYS A 394 -12.97 9.77 24.90
CA CYS A 394 -13.97 9.04 24.13
C CYS A 394 -15.07 8.48 25.05
N GLN A 395 -16.32 8.86 24.82
CA GLN A 395 -17.48 8.17 25.38
C GLN A 395 -18.02 7.21 24.32
N CYS A 396 -17.76 5.92 24.50
CA CYS A 396 -18.20 4.93 23.53
C CYS A 396 -19.69 4.65 23.68
N HIS A 397 -20.48 5.07 22.68
CA HIS A 397 -21.92 4.84 22.64
C HIS A 397 -22.29 3.57 21.85
N ARG A 398 -21.29 2.86 21.30
CA ARG A 398 -21.48 1.60 20.57
C ARG A 398 -21.69 0.48 21.58
N GLU A 399 -22.81 -0.24 21.46
CA GLU A 399 -23.06 -1.43 22.26
C GLU A 399 -21.98 -2.48 21.99
N LYS A 400 -21.37 -3.04 23.04
CA LYS A 400 -20.51 -4.21 22.90
C LYS A 400 -21.39 -5.36 22.43
N PRO A 401 -21.14 -5.99 21.27
CA PRO A 401 -21.93 -7.14 20.87
C PRO A 401 -21.80 -8.23 21.93
N SER A 402 -22.92 -8.93 22.17
CA SER A 402 -22.94 -10.04 23.12
C SER A 402 -21.98 -11.13 22.65
N ARG A 403 -21.38 -11.85 23.59
CA ARG A 403 -20.38 -12.90 23.35
C ARG A 403 -20.90 -14.08 22.50
N GLU A 404 -22.20 -14.12 22.22
CA GLU A 404 -22.89 -15.20 21.51
C GLU A 404 -23.06 -14.93 20.00
N GLU A 405 -22.70 -13.74 19.50
CA GLU A 405 -22.83 -13.37 18.08
C GLU A 405 -21.47 -13.19 17.33
N LEU A 406 -20.36 -13.57 17.97
CA LEU A 406 -19.00 -13.66 17.39
C LEU A 406 -18.64 -15.13 17.17
#